data_AF-C3N4F7-F1
#
_entry.id   AF-C3N4F7-F1
#
_cell.length_a   1.000
_cell.length_b   1.000
_cell.length_c   1.000
_cell.angle_alpha   90.00
_cell.angle_beta   90.00
_cell.angle_gamma   90.00
#
_symmetry.space_group_name_H-M   'P 1'
#
loop_
_entity.id
_entity.type
_entity.pdbx_description
1 polymer ?
#
loop_
_entity_poly.entity_id
_entity_poly.type
_entity_poly.pdbx_seq_one_letter_code
_entity_poly.pdbx_strand_id
1 'polypeptide(L)'
;MMVSCLQEIERWGRVYFEKYIYPYDDKLTRNLINYAYNQLIHSSSKEKYDTLSKLSKLLNNNLLDKDLVFILSKSLYKGRRDITSTIAFSRTLYSTNEYLMNNGKEPNKLKLEDLKELRRLLEKYYNIYKLPNSNDIRHITELYRKLFIEDKISIRDIFQEINNNKSLYKPYRLFDLIYGIGPKIASFIVRDIIFMGIKSGIINENEVNQFDSIWTTFPIDTHVFKLTKRLKLHNEEKIPSSDEEKEELMMEITHRLKDLKVSVPFFNAGAWYIYFKNINICI
;
A
#
# COMPACT_ATOMS: atom_id res chain seq x y z
N MET A 1 -3.52 15.20 29.09
CA MET A 1 -3.26 15.88 27.80
C MET A 1 -2.56 14.98 26.78
N MET A 2 -1.41 14.35 27.08
CA MET A 2 -0.75 13.45 26.13
C MET A 2 -1.61 12.22 25.77
N VAL A 3 -2.21 11.55 26.75
CA VAL A 3 -3.05 10.36 26.49
C VAL A 3 -4.27 10.69 25.64
N SER A 4 -4.99 11.79 25.93
CA SER A 4 -6.15 12.23 25.14
C SER A 4 -5.76 12.56 23.69
N CYS A 5 -4.57 13.14 23.51
CA CYS A 5 -3.99 13.40 22.20
C CYS A 5 -3.73 12.13 21.39
N LEU A 6 -3.12 11.12 22.02
CA LEU A 6 -2.83 9.84 21.36
C LEU A 6 -4.11 9.09 20.99
N GLN A 7 -5.11 9.10 21.87
CA GLN A 7 -6.43 8.52 21.61
C GLN A 7 -7.15 9.23 20.45
N GLU A 8 -7.04 10.56 20.37
CA GLU A 8 -7.61 11.32 19.27
C GLU A 8 -6.91 10.99 17.93
N ILE A 9 -5.59 10.82 17.94
CA ILE A 9 -4.85 10.37 16.76
C ILE A 9 -5.30 8.98 16.34
N GLU A 10 -5.40 8.04 17.29
CA GLU A 10 -5.92 6.69 17.02
C GLU A 10 -7.34 6.73 16.43
N ARG A 11 -8.22 7.58 16.96
CA ARG A 11 -9.58 7.80 16.43
C ARG A 11 -9.55 8.22 14.97
N TRP A 12 -8.66 9.13 14.59
CA TRP A 12 -8.48 9.50 13.17
C TRP A 12 -7.94 8.37 12.32
N GLY A 13 -7.13 7.48 12.90
CA GLY A 13 -6.72 6.23 12.24
C GLY A 13 -7.88 5.32 11.91
N ARG A 14 -8.86 5.21 12.82
CA ARG A 14 -10.10 4.45 12.57
C ARG A 14 -10.92 5.07 11.46
N VAL A 15 -11.05 6.41 11.44
CA VAL A 15 -11.71 7.13 10.34
C VAL A 15 -10.97 6.90 9.01
N TYR A 16 -9.64 6.89 9.00
CA TYR A 16 -8.85 6.57 7.81
C TYR A 16 -9.15 5.16 7.31
N PHE A 17 -9.13 4.19 8.22
CA PHE A 17 -9.44 2.80 7.92
C PHE A 17 -10.83 2.65 7.28
N GLU A 18 -11.86 3.27 7.86
CA GLU A 18 -13.24 3.24 7.36
C GLU A 18 -13.43 3.95 6.01
N LYS A 19 -12.61 4.94 5.67
CA LYS A 19 -12.78 5.73 4.44
C LYS A 19 -11.90 5.29 3.27
N TYR A 20 -10.70 4.79 3.56
CA TYR A 20 -9.65 4.62 2.54
C TYR A 20 -9.12 3.19 2.40
N ILE A 21 -9.26 2.39 3.44
CA ILE A 21 -8.95 0.95 3.38
C ILE A 21 -10.23 0.17 3.12
N TYR A 22 -11.35 0.65 3.64
CA TYR A 22 -12.66 0.17 3.24
C TYR A 22 -13.06 0.74 1.85
N PRO A 23 -13.39 -0.10 0.85
CA PRO A 23 -13.64 -1.54 0.98
C PRO A 23 -12.79 -2.41 0.05
N TYR A 24 -12.04 -3.40 0.58
CA TYR A 24 -11.54 -4.56 -0.19
C TYR A 24 -12.71 -5.46 -0.66
N ASP A 25 -13.59 -4.82 -1.41
CA ASP A 25 -14.76 -5.24 -2.15
C ASP A 25 -14.62 -4.51 -3.50
N ASP A 26 -15.40 -4.91 -4.49
CA ASP A 26 -15.45 -4.28 -5.80
C ASP A 26 -15.51 -2.74 -5.72
N LYS A 27 -16.04 -2.18 -4.62
CA LYS A 27 -16.11 -0.74 -4.39
C LYS A 27 -14.75 -0.04 -4.15
N LEU A 28 -13.66 -0.59 -3.58
CA LEU A 28 -12.34 0.10 -3.54
C LEU A 28 -11.68 0.06 -4.91
N THR A 29 -11.74 -1.07 -5.59
CA THR A 29 -11.25 -1.19 -6.97
C THR A 29 -12.01 -0.22 -7.87
N ARG A 30 -13.34 -0.19 -7.80
CA ARG A 30 -14.19 0.80 -8.47
C ARG A 30 -13.88 2.23 -8.00
N ASN A 31 -13.59 2.50 -6.72
CA ASN A 31 -13.29 3.84 -6.23
C ASN A 31 -11.88 4.34 -6.61
N LEU A 32 -10.87 3.47 -6.62
CA LEU A 32 -9.52 3.79 -7.10
C LEU A 32 -9.54 4.03 -8.61
N ILE A 33 -10.36 3.27 -9.33
CA ILE A 33 -10.56 3.45 -10.76
C ILE A 33 -11.45 4.64 -11.06
N ASN A 34 -12.48 4.94 -10.25
CA ASN A 34 -13.28 6.17 -10.34
C ASN A 34 -12.45 7.40 -9.96
N TYR A 35 -11.50 7.27 -9.03
CA TYR A 35 -10.52 8.29 -8.73
C TYR A 35 -9.58 8.49 -9.91
N ALA A 36 -9.03 7.41 -10.48
CA ALA A 36 -8.26 7.49 -11.72
C ALA A 36 -9.05 8.10 -12.88
N TYR A 37 -10.33 7.73 -13.02
CA TYR A 37 -11.31 8.27 -13.96
C TYR A 37 -11.48 9.78 -13.76
N ASN A 38 -11.70 10.24 -12.53
CA ASN A 38 -11.86 11.67 -12.21
C ASN A 38 -10.55 12.45 -12.43
N GLN A 39 -9.40 11.86 -12.16
CA GLN A 39 -8.09 12.48 -12.44
C GLN A 39 -7.80 12.53 -13.96
N LEU A 40 -8.25 11.54 -14.73
CA LEU A 40 -8.14 11.51 -16.19
C LEU A 40 -9.17 12.41 -16.89
N ILE A 41 -10.30 12.76 -16.23
CA ILE A 41 -11.33 13.67 -16.76
C ILE A 41 -10.78 15.08 -17.06
N HIS A 42 -9.73 15.52 -16.38
CA HIS A 42 -9.10 16.82 -16.65
C HIS A 42 -8.05 16.78 -17.78
N SER A 43 -7.85 15.63 -18.43
CA SER A 43 -7.00 15.48 -19.62
C SER A 43 -7.85 15.42 -20.91
N SER A 44 -7.34 15.99 -22.02
CA SER A 44 -8.15 16.51 -23.14
C SER A 44 -8.15 15.70 -24.45
N SER A 45 -7.91 14.37 -24.46
CA SER A 45 -7.81 13.61 -25.74
C SER A 45 -8.88 12.52 -25.96
N LYS A 46 -9.15 12.20 -27.23
CA LYS A 46 -10.09 11.17 -27.73
C LYS A 46 -9.71 9.72 -27.31
N GLU A 47 -8.43 9.47 -27.02
CA GLU A 47 -7.90 8.22 -26.45
C GLU A 47 -8.37 7.93 -25.00
N LYS A 48 -8.90 8.97 -24.34
CA LYS A 48 -9.56 8.91 -23.02
C LYS A 48 -10.73 7.95 -23.01
N TYR A 49 -11.66 8.07 -23.95
CA TYR A 49 -12.88 7.23 -23.98
C TYR A 49 -12.58 5.75 -24.20
N ASP A 50 -11.54 5.45 -24.99
CA ASP A 50 -11.19 4.07 -25.33
C ASP A 50 -10.49 3.36 -24.17
N THR A 51 -9.60 4.05 -23.44
CA THR A 51 -9.01 3.54 -22.19
C THR A 51 -10.07 3.33 -21.11
N LEU A 52 -11.02 4.26 -20.98
CA LEU A 52 -12.06 4.25 -19.93
C LEU A 52 -13.11 3.15 -20.16
N SER A 53 -13.53 2.92 -21.41
CA SER A 53 -14.42 1.82 -21.81
C SER A 53 -13.77 0.45 -21.57
N LYS A 54 -12.46 0.34 -21.81
CA LYS A 54 -11.70 -0.89 -21.61
C LYS A 54 -11.46 -1.20 -20.13
N LEU A 55 -11.14 -0.20 -19.29
CA LEU A 55 -10.98 -0.35 -17.83
C LEU A 55 -12.29 -0.75 -17.12
N SER A 56 -13.45 -0.27 -17.57
CA SER A 56 -14.73 -0.69 -16.96
C SER A 56 -15.14 -2.10 -17.35
N LYS A 57 -14.95 -2.50 -18.62
CA LYS A 57 -15.14 -3.89 -19.08
C LYS A 57 -14.21 -4.87 -18.37
N LEU A 58 -13.00 -4.41 -18.10
CA LEU A 58 -11.98 -5.13 -17.38
C LEU A 58 -12.40 -5.61 -15.99
N LEU A 59 -13.05 -4.71 -15.25
CA LEU A 59 -13.53 -4.97 -13.91
C LEU A 59 -14.74 -5.90 -13.91
N ASN A 60 -15.62 -5.73 -14.88
CA ASN A 60 -16.83 -6.54 -15.00
C ASN A 60 -16.54 -8.00 -15.37
N ASN A 61 -15.34 -8.30 -15.89
CA ASN A 61 -14.95 -9.63 -16.33
C ASN A 61 -14.09 -10.42 -15.30
N ASN A 62 -13.83 -9.89 -14.10
CA ASN A 62 -13.01 -10.56 -13.05
C ASN A 62 -11.59 -11.01 -13.50
N LEU A 63 -11.02 -10.40 -14.56
CA LEU A 63 -9.75 -10.85 -15.13
C LEU A 63 -8.50 -10.37 -14.37
N LEU A 64 -8.63 -9.33 -13.54
CA LEU A 64 -7.52 -8.78 -12.76
C LEU A 64 -7.51 -9.35 -11.34
N ASP A 65 -6.38 -9.91 -10.96
CA ASP A 65 -6.12 -10.42 -9.61
C ASP A 65 -6.24 -9.29 -8.56
N LYS A 66 -7.07 -9.49 -7.53
CA LYS A 66 -7.35 -8.48 -6.50
C LYS A 66 -6.15 -8.20 -5.60
N ASP A 67 -5.30 -9.20 -5.35
CA ASP A 67 -4.08 -9.07 -4.57
C ASP A 67 -3.11 -8.14 -5.30
N LEU A 68 -2.96 -8.34 -6.61
CA LEU A 68 -2.15 -7.50 -7.47
C LEU A 68 -2.64 -6.05 -7.51
N VAL A 69 -3.95 -5.83 -7.72
CA VAL A 69 -4.54 -4.47 -7.73
C VAL A 69 -4.25 -3.77 -6.41
N PHE A 70 -4.42 -4.47 -5.28
CA PHE A 70 -4.12 -3.93 -3.97
C PHE A 70 -2.65 -3.56 -3.81
N ILE A 71 -1.73 -4.46 -4.11
CA ILE A 71 -0.30 -4.23 -3.92
C ILE A 71 0.19 -3.11 -4.84
N LEU A 72 -0.23 -3.09 -6.11
CA LEU A 72 0.06 -1.99 -7.04
C LEU A 72 -0.49 -0.65 -6.53
N SER A 73 -1.66 -0.64 -5.89
CA SER A 73 -2.26 0.59 -5.33
C SER A 73 -1.48 1.14 -4.13
N LYS A 74 -0.58 0.35 -3.54
CA LYS A 74 0.33 0.81 -2.49
C LYS A 74 1.69 1.16 -3.07
N SER A 75 2.22 0.30 -3.94
CA SER A 75 3.57 0.40 -4.47
C SER A 75 3.74 1.52 -5.49
N LEU A 76 2.77 1.74 -6.39
CA LEU A 76 2.86 2.79 -7.41
C LEU A 76 2.51 4.18 -6.87
N TYR A 77 1.62 4.25 -5.88
CA TYR A 77 1.29 5.52 -5.23
C TYR A 77 2.36 5.95 -4.22
N LYS A 78 3.17 5.03 -3.67
CA LYS A 78 4.28 5.36 -2.74
C LYS A 78 3.85 6.25 -1.55
N GLY A 79 2.57 6.18 -1.14
CA GLY A 79 1.97 7.05 -0.11
C GLY A 79 1.50 8.43 -0.58
N ARG A 80 1.58 8.76 -1.87
CA ARG A 80 1.11 10.01 -2.49
C ARG A 80 0.18 9.72 -3.68
N ARG A 81 -1.06 10.20 -3.62
CA ARG A 81 -2.04 10.03 -4.71
C ARG A 81 -2.00 11.17 -5.72
N ASP A 82 -0.82 11.41 -6.31
CA ASP A 82 -0.67 12.41 -7.37
C ASP A 82 -1.12 11.90 -8.75
N ILE A 83 -1.22 12.84 -9.71
CA ILE A 83 -1.68 12.55 -11.07
C ILE A 83 -0.74 11.57 -11.79
N THR A 84 0.57 11.71 -11.62
CA THR A 84 1.58 10.85 -12.25
C THR A 84 1.43 9.40 -11.79
N SER A 85 1.33 9.19 -10.48
CA SER A 85 1.14 7.88 -9.87
C SER A 85 -0.19 7.26 -10.28
N THR A 86 -1.23 8.08 -10.44
CA THR A 86 -2.54 7.65 -10.92
C THR A 86 -2.50 7.16 -12.37
N ILE A 87 -1.80 7.89 -13.24
CA ILE A 87 -1.61 7.48 -14.63
C ILE A 87 -0.78 6.19 -14.68
N ALA A 88 0.33 6.12 -13.95
CA ALA A 88 1.18 4.93 -13.86
C ALA A 88 0.41 3.68 -13.42
N PHE A 89 -0.37 3.78 -12.34
CA PHE A 89 -1.24 2.71 -11.86
C PHE A 89 -2.24 2.25 -12.93
N SER A 90 -2.96 3.20 -13.54
CA SER A 90 -3.97 2.90 -14.56
C SER A 90 -3.37 2.22 -15.80
N ARG A 91 -2.18 2.68 -16.23
CA ARG A 91 -1.48 2.11 -17.40
C ARG A 91 -0.91 0.74 -17.10
N THR A 92 -0.42 0.52 -15.88
CA THR A 92 0.01 -0.81 -15.44
C THR A 92 -1.12 -1.82 -15.52
N LEU A 93 -2.29 -1.50 -14.98
CA LEU A 93 -3.46 -2.38 -15.04
C LEU A 93 -3.91 -2.64 -16.48
N TYR A 94 -3.90 -1.60 -17.32
CA TYR A 94 -4.27 -1.73 -18.73
C TYR A 94 -3.30 -2.65 -19.50
N SER A 95 -1.99 -2.41 -19.40
CA SER A 95 -0.96 -3.23 -20.06
C SER A 95 -1.05 -4.70 -19.64
N THR A 96 -1.28 -4.92 -18.35
CA THR A 96 -1.42 -6.26 -17.78
C THR A 96 -2.60 -6.98 -18.37
N ASN A 97 -3.74 -6.31 -18.42
CA ASN A 97 -4.91 -6.95 -18.98
C ASN A 97 -4.80 -7.22 -20.47
N GLU A 98 -4.29 -6.25 -21.23
CA GLU A 98 -4.08 -6.46 -22.66
C GLU A 98 -3.21 -7.69 -22.90
N TYR A 99 -2.15 -7.85 -22.09
CA TYR A 99 -1.33 -9.05 -22.11
C TYR A 99 -2.14 -10.33 -21.82
N LEU A 100 -2.85 -10.38 -20.69
CA LEU A 100 -3.59 -11.56 -20.25
C LEU A 100 -4.68 -11.97 -21.24
N MET A 101 -5.45 -11.00 -21.75
CA MET A 101 -6.51 -11.25 -22.72
C MET A 101 -5.97 -11.75 -24.06
N ASN A 102 -4.95 -11.08 -24.62
CA ASN A 102 -4.41 -11.45 -25.93
C ASN A 102 -3.75 -12.83 -25.92
N ASN A 103 -3.36 -13.33 -24.75
CA ASN A 103 -2.70 -14.62 -24.59
C ASN A 103 -3.59 -15.68 -23.94
N GLY A 104 -4.85 -15.37 -23.59
CA GLY A 104 -5.75 -16.29 -22.88
C GLY A 104 -5.17 -16.80 -21.55
N LYS A 105 -4.43 -15.94 -20.83
CA LYS A 105 -3.73 -16.29 -19.59
C LYS A 105 -4.41 -15.72 -18.36
N GLU A 106 -4.26 -16.44 -17.25
CA GLU A 106 -4.57 -15.94 -15.91
C GLU A 106 -3.30 -15.42 -15.22
N PRO A 107 -3.40 -14.43 -14.31
CA PRO A 107 -2.24 -13.87 -13.60
C PRO A 107 -1.37 -14.92 -12.89
N ASN A 108 -1.98 -15.90 -12.24
CA ASN A 108 -1.30 -17.00 -11.53
C ASN A 108 -0.64 -18.04 -12.45
N LYS A 109 -0.82 -17.94 -13.78
CA LYS A 109 -0.22 -18.80 -14.80
C LYS A 109 0.92 -18.13 -15.56
N LEU A 110 1.33 -16.93 -15.14
CA LEU A 110 2.45 -16.22 -15.73
C LEU A 110 3.77 -16.98 -15.52
N LYS A 111 4.65 -16.90 -16.52
CA LYS A 111 5.99 -17.45 -16.53
C LYS A 111 7.04 -16.36 -16.79
N LEU A 112 8.32 -16.69 -16.66
CA LEU A 112 9.40 -15.70 -16.76
C LEU A 112 9.46 -15.05 -18.15
N GLU A 113 9.20 -15.83 -19.19
CA GLU A 113 9.11 -15.36 -20.58
C GLU A 113 7.99 -14.34 -20.79
N ASP A 114 6.91 -14.43 -20.00
CA ASP A 114 5.75 -13.53 -20.10
C ASP A 114 6.08 -12.12 -19.62
N LEU A 115 7.04 -11.99 -18.69
CA LEU A 115 7.48 -10.69 -18.18
C LEU A 115 8.16 -9.85 -19.27
N LYS A 116 8.79 -10.47 -20.28
CA LYS A 116 9.40 -9.73 -21.39
C LYS A 116 8.35 -9.02 -22.23
N GLU A 117 7.26 -9.71 -22.53
CA GLU A 117 6.17 -9.14 -23.32
C GLU A 117 5.35 -8.12 -22.51
N LEU A 118 5.08 -8.41 -21.23
CA LEU A 118 4.47 -7.44 -20.32
C LEU A 118 5.31 -6.17 -20.22
N ARG A 119 6.64 -6.30 -20.11
CA ARG A 119 7.58 -5.17 -20.11
C ARG A 119 7.46 -4.36 -21.39
N ARG A 120 7.44 -5.00 -22.56
CA ARG A 120 7.29 -4.32 -23.85
C ARG A 120 5.99 -3.50 -23.93
N LEU A 121 4.89 -4.06 -23.43
CA LEU A 121 3.60 -3.35 -23.35
C LEU A 121 3.65 -2.18 -22.37
N LEU A 122 4.25 -2.36 -21.19
CA LEU A 122 4.47 -1.29 -20.23
C LEU A 122 5.31 -0.16 -20.84
N GLU A 123 6.42 -0.47 -21.51
CA GLU A 123 7.29 0.51 -22.18
C GLU A 123 6.52 1.28 -23.27
N LYS A 124 5.75 0.58 -24.11
CA LYS A 124 4.88 1.20 -25.11
C LYS A 124 3.94 2.23 -24.47
N TYR A 125 3.19 1.83 -23.44
CA TYR A 125 2.20 2.72 -22.83
C TYR A 125 2.84 3.83 -21.99
N TYR A 126 3.90 3.56 -21.24
CA TYR A 126 4.59 4.59 -20.46
C TYR A 126 5.19 5.67 -21.37
N ASN A 127 5.75 5.29 -22.52
CA ASN A 127 6.31 6.23 -23.50
C ASN A 127 5.23 7.14 -24.11
N ILE A 128 4.05 6.60 -24.46
CA ILE A 128 2.92 7.39 -24.98
C ILE A 128 2.54 8.52 -23.99
N TYR A 129 2.60 8.25 -22.69
CA TYR A 129 2.21 9.21 -21.65
C TYR A 129 3.38 9.96 -21.00
N LYS A 130 4.60 9.86 -21.57
CA LYS A 130 5.81 10.50 -21.05
C LYS A 130 6.05 10.24 -19.55
N LEU A 131 5.72 9.03 -19.10
CA LEU A 131 5.99 8.61 -17.73
C LEU A 131 7.48 8.26 -17.56
N PRO A 132 8.08 8.47 -16.37
CA PRO A 132 9.41 7.96 -16.06
C PRO A 132 9.46 6.45 -16.31
N ASN A 133 10.37 5.98 -17.19
CA ASN A 133 10.18 4.68 -17.83
C ASN A 133 10.90 3.51 -17.11
N SER A 134 12.19 3.59 -16.81
CA SER A 134 12.97 2.38 -16.56
C SER A 134 12.78 1.79 -15.16
N ASN A 135 12.81 2.64 -14.13
CA ASN A 135 12.74 2.19 -12.73
C ASN A 135 11.33 1.73 -12.33
N ASP A 136 10.29 2.45 -12.76
CA ASP A 136 8.91 2.05 -12.43
C ASP A 136 8.51 0.79 -13.21
N ILE A 137 8.92 0.65 -14.48
CA ILE A 137 8.70 -0.60 -15.23
C ILE A 137 9.47 -1.76 -14.60
N ARG A 138 10.73 -1.55 -14.20
CA ARG A 138 11.51 -2.57 -13.47
C ARG A 138 10.79 -3.00 -12.20
N HIS A 139 10.34 -2.05 -11.38
CA HIS A 139 9.57 -2.33 -10.17
C HIS A 139 8.32 -3.15 -10.47
N ILE A 140 7.53 -2.78 -11.47
CA ILE A 140 6.34 -3.55 -11.86
C ILE A 140 6.74 -4.97 -12.27
N THR A 141 7.74 -5.13 -13.14
CA THR A 141 8.14 -6.47 -13.60
C THR A 141 8.68 -7.35 -12.47
N GLU A 142 9.44 -6.79 -11.53
CA GLU A 142 9.92 -7.50 -10.34
C GLU A 142 8.76 -7.85 -9.40
N LEU A 143 7.77 -6.97 -9.27
CA LEU A 143 6.56 -7.27 -8.51
C LEU A 143 5.84 -8.49 -9.09
N TYR A 144 5.63 -8.55 -10.41
CA TYR A 144 4.96 -9.70 -11.04
C TYR A 144 5.76 -10.98 -10.87
N ARG A 145 7.08 -10.88 -11.03
CA ARG A 145 7.99 -12.00 -10.80
C ARG A 145 7.81 -12.58 -9.40
N LYS A 146 7.78 -11.72 -8.38
CA LYS A 146 7.62 -12.10 -6.99
C LYS A 146 6.22 -12.65 -6.68
N LEU A 147 5.18 -11.95 -7.10
CA LEU A 147 3.79 -12.30 -6.79
C LEU A 147 3.30 -13.58 -7.50
N PHE A 148 3.77 -13.88 -8.71
CA PHE A 148 3.17 -14.95 -9.52
C PHE A 148 4.11 -16.08 -9.93
N ILE A 149 5.43 -15.84 -9.94
CA ILE A 149 6.39 -16.79 -10.50
C ILE A 149 7.22 -17.44 -9.39
N GLU A 150 7.91 -16.62 -8.58
CA GLU A 150 8.84 -17.10 -7.57
C GLU A 150 8.14 -17.44 -6.27
N ASP A 151 7.70 -16.42 -5.54
CA ASP A 151 7.22 -16.55 -4.16
C ASP A 151 5.72 -16.84 -4.11
N LYS A 152 5.00 -16.59 -5.22
CA LYS A 152 3.56 -16.85 -5.38
C LYS A 152 2.71 -16.27 -4.26
N ILE A 153 3.02 -15.01 -3.92
CA ILE A 153 2.50 -14.31 -2.77
C ILE A 153 0.99 -14.06 -2.94
N SER A 154 0.17 -14.66 -2.09
CA SER A 154 -1.24 -14.29 -1.93
C SER A 154 -1.47 -13.55 -0.62
N ILE A 155 -2.33 -12.52 -0.67
CA ILE A 155 -2.80 -11.80 0.53
C ILE A 155 -3.52 -12.76 1.48
N ARG A 156 -4.23 -13.76 0.95
CA ARG A 156 -4.87 -14.81 1.75
C ARG A 156 -3.85 -15.61 2.55
N ASP A 157 -2.75 -16.01 1.94
CA ASP A 157 -1.72 -16.79 2.61
C ASP A 157 -0.99 -15.94 3.65
N ILE A 158 -0.78 -14.65 3.35
CA ILE A 158 -0.27 -13.68 4.32
C ILE A 158 -1.21 -13.54 5.54
N PHE A 159 -2.53 -13.51 5.33
CA PHE A 159 -3.47 -13.50 6.45
C PHE A 159 -3.33 -14.72 7.36
N GLN A 160 -3.22 -15.91 6.77
CA GLN A 160 -3.08 -17.15 7.51
C GLN A 160 -1.76 -17.16 8.29
N GLU A 161 -0.67 -16.75 7.66
CA GLU A 161 0.64 -16.60 8.31
C GLU A 161 0.56 -15.67 9.53
N ILE A 162 -0.01 -14.47 9.37
CA ILE A 162 -0.16 -13.51 10.46
C ILE A 162 -1.04 -14.06 11.58
N ASN A 163 -2.18 -14.69 11.24
CA ASN A 163 -3.11 -15.18 12.24
C ASN A 163 -2.55 -16.36 13.04
N ASN A 164 -1.83 -17.28 12.38
CA ASN A 164 -1.28 -18.47 13.02
C ASN A 164 -0.04 -18.15 13.87
N ASN A 165 0.85 -17.30 13.36
CA ASN A 165 2.14 -17.03 14.00
C ASN A 165 2.13 -15.77 14.87
N LYS A 166 1.08 -14.94 14.79
CA LYS A 166 0.96 -13.66 15.50
C LYS A 166 2.23 -12.79 15.34
N SER A 167 2.86 -12.85 14.17
CA SER A 167 4.08 -12.11 13.83
C SER A 167 3.94 -11.46 12.46
N LEU A 168 4.52 -10.27 12.32
CA LEU A 168 4.49 -9.49 11.07
C LEU A 168 5.80 -9.48 10.31
N TYR A 169 6.88 -10.01 10.88
CA TYR A 169 8.22 -9.89 10.31
C TYR A 169 8.34 -10.54 8.92
N LYS A 170 7.89 -11.79 8.78
CA LYS A 170 7.97 -12.53 7.51
C LYS A 170 7.13 -11.87 6.40
N PRO A 171 5.84 -11.54 6.60
CA PRO A 171 5.08 -10.76 5.63
C PRO A 171 5.72 -9.42 5.26
N TYR A 172 6.26 -8.69 6.24
CA TYR A 172 6.95 -7.43 6.00
C TYR A 172 8.17 -7.61 5.10
N ARG A 173 9.06 -8.56 5.43
CA ARG A 173 10.28 -8.83 4.67
C ARG A 173 10.00 -9.31 3.25
N LEU A 174 8.93 -10.06 3.06
CA LEU A 174 8.49 -10.51 1.74
C LEU A 174 8.24 -9.32 0.78
N PHE A 175 7.62 -8.25 1.28
CA PHE A 175 7.37 -7.03 0.48
C PHE A 175 8.58 -6.11 0.42
N ASP A 176 9.32 -5.95 1.51
CA ASP A 176 10.48 -5.07 1.60
C ASP A 176 11.59 -5.46 0.60
N LEU A 177 11.76 -6.77 0.35
CA LEU A 177 12.73 -7.30 -0.61
C LEU A 177 12.34 -7.07 -2.08
N ILE A 178 11.13 -6.57 -2.37
CA ILE A 178 10.70 -6.27 -3.73
C ILE A 178 11.26 -4.91 -4.17
N TYR A 179 11.98 -4.91 -5.29
CA TYR A 179 12.56 -3.70 -5.86
C TYR A 179 11.48 -2.61 -6.07
N GLY A 180 11.66 -1.45 -5.43
CA GLY A 180 10.75 -0.30 -5.55
C GLY A 180 9.66 -0.21 -4.47
N ILE A 181 9.51 -1.21 -3.60
CA ILE A 181 8.64 -1.14 -2.41
C ILE A 181 9.43 -0.53 -1.25
N GLY A 182 10.50 -1.21 -0.79
CA GLY A 182 11.29 -0.79 0.36
C GLY A 182 10.49 -0.74 1.69
N PRO A 183 11.12 -0.32 2.79
CA PRO A 183 10.60 -0.55 4.13
C PRO A 183 9.28 0.19 4.37
N LYS A 184 9.21 1.47 3.96
CA LYS A 184 8.02 2.31 4.14
C LYS A 184 6.76 1.72 3.49
N ILE A 185 6.86 1.26 2.26
CA ILE A 185 5.70 0.75 1.52
C ILE A 185 5.35 -0.66 2.00
N ALA A 186 6.34 -1.49 2.32
CA ALA A 186 6.12 -2.78 2.95
C ALA A 186 5.32 -2.62 4.25
N SER A 187 5.68 -1.64 5.09
CA SER A 187 4.93 -1.32 6.31
C SER A 187 3.48 -0.91 6.03
N PHE A 188 3.25 -0.07 5.02
CA PHE A 188 1.88 0.29 4.63
C PHE A 188 1.06 -0.90 4.15
N ILE A 189 1.67 -1.78 3.35
CA ILE A 189 1.01 -3.00 2.86
C ILE A 189 0.61 -3.88 4.05
N VAL A 190 1.55 -4.20 4.96
CA VAL A 190 1.28 -5.06 6.12
C VAL A 190 0.25 -4.44 7.08
N ARG A 191 0.36 -3.14 7.36
CA ARG A 191 -0.63 -2.41 8.18
C ARG A 191 -2.03 -2.51 7.58
N ASP A 192 -2.14 -2.32 6.27
CA ASP A 192 -3.43 -2.33 5.59
C ASP A 192 -4.00 -3.76 5.46
N ILE A 193 -3.14 -4.78 5.37
CA ILE A 193 -3.54 -6.19 5.51
C ILE A 193 -4.12 -6.42 6.92
N ILE A 194 -3.44 -6.01 8.00
CA ILE A 194 -3.96 -6.12 9.37
C ILE A 194 -5.38 -5.54 9.48
N PHE A 195 -5.58 -4.34 8.94
CA PHE A 195 -6.88 -3.69 8.92
C PHE A 195 -7.96 -4.49 8.19
N MET A 196 -7.63 -5.07 7.03
CA MET A 196 -8.55 -5.96 6.31
C MET A 196 -8.86 -7.23 7.10
N GLY A 197 -7.89 -7.78 7.84
CA GLY A 197 -8.06 -8.96 8.69
C GLY A 197 -8.96 -8.68 9.89
N ILE A 198 -8.79 -7.51 10.52
CA ILE A 198 -9.68 -7.01 11.58
C ILE A 198 -11.10 -6.88 11.03
N LYS A 199 -11.25 -6.24 9.86
CA LYS A 199 -12.58 -6.05 9.25
C LYS A 199 -13.29 -7.37 8.97
N SER A 200 -12.54 -8.37 8.51
CA SER A 200 -13.06 -9.67 8.13
C SER A 200 -13.31 -10.59 9.33
N GLY A 201 -13.02 -10.13 10.55
CA GLY A 201 -13.14 -10.94 11.78
C GLY A 201 -12.10 -12.05 11.91
N ILE A 202 -11.07 -12.05 11.04
CA ILE A 202 -9.97 -13.03 11.07
C ILE A 202 -8.98 -12.67 12.17
N ILE A 203 -8.71 -11.37 12.33
CA ILE A 203 -7.78 -10.84 13.33
C ILE A 203 -8.58 -10.13 14.42
N ASN A 204 -8.39 -10.55 15.67
CA ASN A 204 -8.95 -9.85 16.82
C ASN A 204 -8.17 -8.53 17.03
N GLU A 205 -8.87 -7.40 16.89
CA GLU A 205 -8.26 -6.07 17.05
C GLU A 205 -7.52 -5.90 18.38
N ASN A 206 -8.08 -6.46 19.46
CA ASN A 206 -7.52 -6.33 20.81
C ASN A 206 -6.18 -7.06 20.98
N GLU A 207 -5.86 -8.01 20.08
CA GLU A 207 -4.62 -8.78 20.11
C GLU A 207 -3.52 -8.16 19.23
N VAL A 208 -3.85 -7.25 18.31
CA VAL A 208 -2.91 -6.77 17.28
C VAL A 208 -1.66 -6.13 17.88
N ASN A 209 -1.80 -5.37 18.96
CA ASN A 209 -0.67 -4.76 19.65
C ASN A 209 0.28 -5.79 20.30
N GLN A 210 -0.16 -7.03 20.49
CA GLN A 210 0.63 -8.12 21.05
C GLN A 210 1.40 -8.89 19.98
N PHE A 211 1.17 -8.59 18.69
CA PHE A 211 1.86 -9.29 17.62
C PHE A 211 3.37 -8.99 17.68
N ASP A 212 4.15 -10.02 17.44
CA ASP A 212 5.58 -9.88 17.27
C ASP A 212 5.88 -9.01 16.04
N SER A 213 6.92 -8.19 16.16
CA SER A 213 7.34 -7.26 15.12
C SER A 213 6.24 -6.27 14.68
N ILE A 214 5.32 -5.88 15.58
CA ILE A 214 4.25 -4.90 15.28
C ILE A 214 4.78 -3.53 14.83
N TRP A 215 6.02 -3.20 15.20
CA TRP A 215 6.73 -2.00 14.74
C TRP A 215 6.86 -1.95 13.21
N THR A 216 6.81 -3.09 12.52
CA THR A 216 6.83 -3.14 11.04
C THR A 216 5.61 -2.48 10.40
N THR A 217 4.54 -2.19 11.15
CA THR A 217 3.37 -1.41 10.67
C THR A 217 3.53 0.10 10.81
N PHE A 218 4.66 0.55 11.38
CA PHE A 218 4.88 1.94 11.81
C PHE A 218 5.99 2.63 11.00
N PRO A 219 5.82 2.87 9.69
CA PRO A 219 6.87 3.53 8.94
C PRO A 219 7.03 4.97 9.42
N ILE A 220 8.27 5.35 9.73
CA ILE A 220 8.62 6.71 10.14
C ILE A 220 9.14 7.47 8.93
N ASP A 221 8.47 8.58 8.62
CA ASP A 221 8.99 9.58 7.71
C ASP A 221 9.07 10.94 8.41
N THR A 222 9.43 11.98 7.66
CA THR A 222 9.56 13.35 8.19
C THR A 222 8.34 13.84 8.96
N HIS A 223 7.12 13.46 8.55
CA HIS A 223 5.90 13.91 9.20
C HIS A 223 5.62 13.12 10.47
N VAL A 224 5.70 11.79 10.38
CA VAL A 224 5.51 10.91 11.54
C VAL A 224 6.56 11.23 12.61
N PHE A 225 7.84 11.38 12.23
CA PHE A 225 8.92 11.76 13.13
C PHE A 225 8.65 13.07 13.89
N LYS A 226 8.23 14.12 13.18
CA LYS A 226 7.92 15.41 13.81
C LYS A 226 6.74 15.29 14.79
N LEU A 227 5.72 14.52 14.42
CA LEU A 227 4.56 14.29 15.28
C LEU A 227 4.95 13.51 16.53
N THR A 228 5.69 12.41 16.38
CA THR A 228 6.12 11.55 17.50
C THR A 228 7.07 12.30 18.44
N LYS A 229 7.95 13.16 17.90
CA LYS A 229 8.78 14.06 18.70
C LYS A 229 7.95 15.06 19.49
N ARG A 230 6.96 15.71 18.84
CA ARG A 230 6.06 16.67 19.53
C ARG A 230 5.26 16.01 20.65
N LEU A 231 4.90 14.74 20.48
CA LEU A 231 4.20 13.94 21.49
C LEU A 231 5.13 13.33 22.54
N LYS A 232 6.44 13.60 22.47
CA LYS A 232 7.46 13.07 23.39
C LYS A 232 7.48 11.54 23.45
N LEU A 233 7.32 10.90 22.28
CA LEU A 233 7.39 9.44 22.16
C LEU A 233 8.82 8.91 21.97
N HIS A 234 9.77 9.80 21.69
CA HIS A 234 11.21 9.52 21.60
C HIS A 234 11.99 10.82 21.87
N ASN A 235 13.30 10.70 22.09
CA ASN A 235 14.19 11.84 22.33
C ASN A 235 15.06 12.23 21.14
N GLU A 236 15.00 11.48 20.03
CA GLU A 236 15.83 11.76 18.86
C GLU A 236 15.71 13.20 18.33
N GLU A 237 16.86 13.83 18.11
CA GLU A 237 16.92 15.21 17.66
C GLU A 237 16.69 15.34 16.15
N LYS A 238 17.16 14.35 15.38
CA LYS A 238 17.12 14.31 13.92
C LYS A 238 16.50 13.00 13.44
N ILE A 239 15.99 13.02 12.21
CA ILE A 239 15.50 11.80 11.56
C ILE A 239 16.69 10.87 11.35
N PRO A 240 16.60 9.59 11.75
CA PRO A 240 17.70 8.66 11.57
C PRO A 240 18.09 8.47 10.11
N SER A 241 19.38 8.22 9.89
CA SER A 241 19.98 8.21 8.57
C SER A 241 20.13 6.80 8.00
N SER A 242 20.45 5.83 8.86
CA SER A 242 20.53 4.42 8.50
C SER A 242 19.18 3.72 8.65
N ASP A 243 19.03 2.53 8.06
CA ASP A 243 17.81 1.74 8.23
C ASP A 243 17.74 1.06 9.61
N GLU A 244 18.89 0.72 10.20
CA GLU A 244 18.99 0.16 11.55
C GLU A 244 18.54 1.18 12.61
N GLU A 245 19.02 2.42 12.55
CA GLU A 245 18.58 3.48 13.48
C GLU A 245 17.08 3.79 13.32
N LYS A 246 16.53 3.68 12.10
CA LYS A 246 15.08 3.84 11.88
C LYS A 246 14.31 2.70 12.52
N GLU A 247 14.82 1.47 12.42
CA GLU A 247 14.21 0.29 13.04
C GLU A 247 14.19 0.41 14.56
N GLU A 248 15.30 0.80 15.18
CA GLU A 248 15.39 1.07 16.61
C GLU A 248 14.38 2.14 17.05
N LEU A 249 14.28 3.25 16.31
CA LEU A 249 13.31 4.30 16.60
C LEU A 249 11.85 3.82 16.43
N MET A 250 11.57 3.01 15.40
CA MET A 250 10.25 2.39 15.21
C MET A 250 9.90 1.49 16.39
N MET A 251 10.86 0.70 16.87
CA MET A 251 10.70 -0.15 18.05
C MET A 251 10.47 0.68 19.31
N GLU A 252 11.27 1.71 19.58
CA GLU A 252 11.13 2.58 20.76
C GLU A 252 9.73 3.20 20.83
N ILE A 253 9.31 3.87 19.75
CA ILE A 253 7.98 4.53 19.68
C ILE A 253 6.86 3.49 19.84
N THR A 254 7.01 2.33 19.21
CA THR A 254 6.04 1.23 19.30
C THR A 254 5.89 0.74 20.74
N HIS A 255 6.98 0.52 21.47
CA HIS A 255 6.93 0.15 22.89
C HIS A 255 6.22 1.23 23.70
N ARG A 256 6.55 2.50 23.46
CA ARG A 256 5.93 3.61 24.18
C ARG A 256 4.43 3.72 23.94
N LEU A 257 3.97 3.49 22.70
CA LEU A 257 2.54 3.45 22.37
C LEU A 257 1.84 2.28 23.06
N LYS A 258 2.48 1.11 23.13
CA LYS A 258 1.95 -0.07 23.82
C LYS A 258 1.79 0.18 25.33
N ASP A 259 2.78 0.79 25.98
CA ASP A 259 2.70 1.17 27.41
C ASP A 259 1.52 2.11 27.69
N LEU A 260 1.23 3.00 26.73
CA LEU A 260 0.14 3.96 26.80
C LEU A 260 -1.21 3.37 26.33
N LYS A 261 -1.26 2.07 26.03
CA LYS A 261 -2.44 1.34 25.55
C LYS A 261 -3.05 1.93 24.27
N VAL A 262 -2.20 2.42 23.37
CA VAL A 262 -2.59 2.97 22.07
C VAL A 262 -2.35 1.95 20.98
N SER A 263 -3.30 1.76 20.07
CA SER A 263 -3.10 0.85 18.94
C SER A 263 -2.06 1.38 17.97
N VAL A 264 -0.95 0.65 17.79
CA VAL A 264 0.17 1.04 16.92
C VAL A 264 -0.25 1.25 15.46
N PRO A 265 -0.95 0.30 14.80
CA PRO A 265 -1.35 0.49 13.40
C PRO A 265 -2.37 1.62 13.23
N PHE A 266 -3.34 1.76 14.15
CA PHE A 266 -4.32 2.85 14.08
C PHE A 266 -3.67 4.21 14.38
N PHE A 267 -2.75 4.30 15.33
CA PHE A 267 -2.01 5.53 15.58
C PHE A 267 -1.19 5.95 14.35
N ASN A 268 -0.51 5.02 13.68
CA ASN A 268 0.20 5.32 12.43
C ASN A 268 -0.75 5.83 11.34
N ALA A 269 -1.85 5.13 11.10
CA ALA A 269 -2.86 5.55 10.13
C ALA A 269 -3.42 6.95 10.46
N GLY A 270 -3.64 7.23 11.74
CA GLY A 270 -4.09 8.51 12.25
C GLY A 270 -3.09 9.63 11.99
N ALA A 271 -1.82 9.41 12.34
CA ALA A 271 -0.73 10.35 12.09
C ALA A 271 -0.67 10.77 10.61
N TRP A 272 -0.76 9.79 9.71
CA TRP A 272 -0.81 10.00 8.28
C TRP A 272 -2.06 10.76 7.82
N TYR A 273 -3.22 10.42 8.36
CA TYR A 273 -4.48 11.05 7.98
C TYR A 273 -4.58 12.51 8.44
N ILE A 274 -4.12 12.80 9.65
CA ILE A 274 -4.05 14.15 10.22
C ILE A 274 -3.18 15.04 9.34
N TYR A 275 -2.01 14.55 8.96
CA TYR A 275 -1.12 15.25 8.05
C TYR A 275 -1.79 15.49 6.69
N PHE A 276 -2.34 14.45 6.07
CA PHE A 276 -3.00 14.55 4.76
C PHE A 276 -4.18 15.54 4.75
N LYS A 277 -4.91 15.65 5.86
CA LYS A 277 -6.07 16.55 6.00
C LYS A 277 -5.73 17.91 6.62
N ASN A 278 -4.46 18.17 6.95
CA ASN A 278 -4.03 19.36 7.69
C ASN A 278 -4.85 19.60 8.96
N ILE A 279 -5.16 18.53 9.70
CA ILE A 279 -5.93 18.63 10.95
C ILE A 279 -4.98 19.10 12.06
N ASN A 280 -5.34 20.20 12.73
CA ASN A 280 -4.63 20.63 13.92
C ASN A 280 -5.11 19.83 15.13
N ILE A 281 -4.21 19.01 15.68
CA ILE A 281 -4.44 18.23 16.90
C ILE A 281 -3.36 18.62 17.90
N CYS A 282 -3.64 18.55 19.22
CA CYS A 282 -2.71 18.87 20.30
C CYS A 282 -2.02 20.23 20.16
N ILE A 283 -2.81 21.29 20.35
CA ILE A 283 -2.28 22.62 20.69
C ILE A 283 -2.13 22.66 22.21
#